data_AF-A0A8T0Q8R9-F1
#
_entry.id   AF-A0A8T0Q8R9-F1
#
_cell.length_a   1.000
_cell.length_b   1.000
_cell.length_c   1.000
_cell.angle_alpha   90.00
_cell.angle_beta   90.00
_cell.angle_gamma   90.00
#
_symmetry.space_group_name_H-M   'P 1'
#
loop_
_entity.id
_entity.type
_entity.pdbx_description
1 polymer ?
#
loop_
_entity_poly.entity_id
_entity_poly.type
_entity_poly.pdbx_seq_one_letter_code
_entity_poly.pdbx_strand_id
1 'polypeptide(L)'
;MACSRLAAAPSAGPAAPRARSPASSTAPAFARVPAAHRYASGGLSVRGGKAASPVAVGAGPAAAAPVAGLDGRPATAKQPIIVIDNYDSFTYNLCQYMGELGLNFEVYRNDELTIEDVKRKNPRGILISPGPGEPQDSGISLQTVLELGPTIPIFGVCMGLQCIGEAFGGKIIRAPSGVMHGKSSPVYYDEELGKALFDGLPNPFTAARYHSLVIEEETFPHDALEATAWTEDGLIMAARHKKYKHIQGVQFHPESIITPEGKKIILNFYKFIEELEKQRS
;
A
#
# COMPACT_ATOMS: atom_id res chain seq x y z
N MET A 1 -19.89 -66.54 5.47
CA MET A 1 -20.46 -67.42 4.43
C MET A 1 -21.44 -66.58 3.62
N ALA A 2 -20.98 -65.99 2.50
CA ALA A 2 -21.10 -66.49 1.12
C ALA A 2 -22.50 -66.23 0.54
N CYS A 3 -22.66 -65.17 -0.28
CA CYS A 3 -22.76 -65.19 -1.77
C CYS A 3 -24.14 -65.69 -2.26
N SER A 4 -24.86 -65.12 -3.25
CA SER A 4 -24.52 -64.20 -4.35
C SER A 4 -25.76 -64.00 -5.27
N ARG A 5 -25.89 -62.81 -5.91
CA ARG A 5 -26.35 -62.54 -7.31
C ARG A 5 -27.81 -62.90 -7.71
N LEU A 6 -28.56 -62.26 -8.64
CA LEU A 6 -28.59 -60.99 -9.42
C LEU A 6 -29.87 -61.04 -10.32
N ALA A 7 -30.36 -59.87 -10.80
CA ALA A 7 -31.24 -59.62 -11.97
C ALA A 7 -32.77 -59.82 -11.80
N ALA A 8 -33.72 -59.04 -12.36
CA ALA A 8 -33.74 -57.90 -13.30
C ALA A 8 -35.04 -57.06 -13.12
N ALA A 9 -35.05 -55.82 -13.62
CA ALA A 9 -36.18 -54.87 -13.64
C ALA A 9 -37.14 -55.09 -14.85
N PRO A 10 -38.27 -54.36 -14.91
CA PRO A 10 -38.34 -53.37 -16.00
C PRO A 10 -38.97 -52.00 -15.66
N SER A 11 -38.46 -51.03 -16.43
CA SER A 11 -38.83 -49.66 -16.80
C SER A 11 -40.23 -49.06 -16.55
N ALA A 12 -40.24 -47.78 -16.16
CA ALA A 12 -41.14 -46.76 -16.71
C ALA A 12 -40.49 -45.36 -16.69
N GLY A 13 -40.28 -44.78 -17.88
CA GLY A 13 -40.58 -43.39 -18.26
C GLY A 13 -39.76 -42.20 -17.67
N PRO A 14 -39.13 -41.36 -18.51
CA PRO A 14 -38.33 -40.21 -18.09
C PRO A 14 -39.16 -38.93 -17.92
N ALA A 15 -38.88 -38.13 -16.88
CA ALA A 15 -39.31 -36.74 -16.79
C ALA A 15 -38.09 -35.81 -16.95
N ALA A 16 -38.15 -34.98 -17.98
CA ALA A 16 -37.11 -34.06 -18.42
C ALA A 16 -36.76 -32.97 -17.38
N PRO A 17 -35.52 -32.43 -17.42
CA PRO A 17 -35.13 -31.31 -16.57
C PRO A 17 -35.70 -30.00 -17.12
N ARG A 18 -36.37 -29.21 -16.28
CA ARG A 18 -36.71 -27.83 -16.60
C ARG A 18 -35.45 -26.98 -16.55
N ALA A 19 -34.94 -26.64 -17.73
CA ALA A 19 -34.00 -25.55 -17.93
C ALA A 19 -34.60 -24.24 -17.42
N ARG A 20 -33.88 -23.52 -16.54
CA ARG A 20 -34.12 -22.10 -16.27
C ARG A 20 -33.10 -21.32 -17.08
N SER A 21 -33.61 -20.58 -18.06
CA SER A 21 -32.87 -19.64 -18.91
C SER A 21 -32.22 -18.51 -18.09
N PRO A 22 -31.11 -17.93 -18.60
CA PRO A 22 -30.38 -16.87 -17.93
C PRO A 22 -31.15 -15.54 -18.04
N ALA A 23 -31.29 -14.83 -16.92
CA ALA A 23 -31.81 -13.48 -16.90
C ALA A 23 -30.72 -12.52 -17.41
N SER A 24 -30.94 -11.99 -18.61
CA SER A 24 -30.22 -10.88 -19.20
C SER A 24 -30.53 -9.58 -18.44
N SER A 25 -29.56 -9.04 -17.72
CA SER A 25 -29.62 -7.71 -17.11
C SER A 25 -28.87 -6.73 -18.01
N THR A 26 -29.62 -5.99 -18.81
CA THR A 26 -29.15 -4.87 -19.64
C THR A 26 -28.87 -3.65 -18.76
N ALA A 27 -27.60 -3.23 -18.69
CA ALA A 27 -27.21 -1.96 -18.11
C ALA A 27 -27.73 -0.79 -18.97
N PRO A 28 -28.16 0.34 -18.38
CA PRO A 28 -28.59 1.50 -19.15
C PRO A 28 -27.37 2.27 -19.68
N ALA A 29 -27.33 2.44 -20.99
CA ALA A 29 -26.40 3.32 -21.68
C ALA A 29 -26.70 4.79 -21.33
N PHE A 30 -25.76 5.47 -20.69
CA PHE A 30 -25.83 6.92 -20.51
C PHE A 30 -25.18 7.65 -21.69
N ALA A 31 -25.97 8.57 -22.25
CA ALA A 31 -25.67 9.35 -23.43
C ALA A 31 -24.50 10.34 -23.23
N ARG A 32 -23.66 10.46 -24.25
CA ARG A 32 -22.70 11.55 -24.44
C ARG A 32 -23.44 12.86 -24.75
N VAL A 33 -23.06 13.95 -24.07
CA VAL A 33 -23.44 15.33 -24.42
C VAL A 33 -22.15 16.14 -24.65
N PRO A 34 -22.08 16.97 -25.71
CA PRO A 34 -20.83 17.54 -26.20
C PRO A 34 -20.37 18.81 -25.49
N ALA A 35 -19.08 19.11 -25.64
CA ALA A 35 -18.42 20.33 -25.19
C ALA A 35 -18.73 21.53 -26.11
N ALA A 36 -19.05 22.69 -25.52
CA ALA A 36 -18.64 24.02 -25.97
C ALA A 36 -19.18 25.10 -25.01
N HIS A 37 -18.33 25.99 -24.51
CA HIS A 37 -18.39 27.41 -24.88
C HIS A 37 -17.20 28.19 -24.28
N ARG A 38 -16.48 28.84 -25.20
CA ARG A 38 -15.45 29.84 -24.94
C ARG A 38 -16.08 31.10 -24.36
N TYR A 39 -15.42 31.73 -23.39
CA TYR A 39 -15.51 33.17 -23.18
C TYR A 39 -14.11 33.77 -23.25
N ALA A 40 -13.97 34.79 -24.10
CA ALA A 40 -12.76 35.55 -24.31
C ALA A 40 -12.90 36.95 -23.70
N SER A 41 -11.74 37.47 -23.31
CA SER A 41 -11.32 38.88 -23.24
C SER A 41 -12.00 39.84 -22.27
N GLY A 42 -11.17 40.34 -21.35
CA GLY A 42 -11.34 41.61 -20.66
C GLY A 42 -10.02 42.01 -19.99
N GLY A 43 -9.17 42.71 -20.74
CA GLY A 43 -7.89 43.23 -20.24
C GLY A 43 -8.05 44.53 -19.46
N LEU A 44 -7.19 44.73 -18.46
CA LEU A 44 -6.81 46.05 -17.98
C LEU A 44 -5.36 46.01 -17.52
N SER A 45 -4.56 46.90 -18.12
CA SER A 45 -3.16 47.17 -17.81
C SER A 45 -3.09 48.26 -16.73
N VAL A 46 -2.20 48.08 -15.74
CA VAL A 46 -1.56 49.22 -15.05
C VAL A 46 -0.08 48.90 -14.84
N ARG A 47 0.75 49.87 -15.23
CA ARG A 47 2.22 49.89 -15.19
C ARG A 47 2.76 50.08 -13.77
N GLY A 48 3.89 49.40 -13.49
CA GLY A 48 5.14 50.02 -13.02
C GLY A 48 5.33 50.28 -11.52
N GLY A 49 6.29 49.59 -10.91
CA GLY A 49 6.84 49.92 -9.59
C GLY A 49 8.06 49.05 -9.27
N LYS A 50 9.15 49.66 -8.79
CA LYS A 50 10.51 49.12 -8.73
C LYS A 50 10.72 48.00 -7.70
N ALA A 51 11.78 47.23 -7.96
CA ALA A 51 12.41 46.23 -7.10
C ALA A 51 12.71 46.72 -5.68
N ALA A 52 12.50 45.83 -4.70
CA ALA A 52 13.07 45.90 -3.35
C ALA A 52 13.59 44.50 -2.97
N SER A 53 14.85 44.45 -2.54
CA SER A 53 15.58 43.26 -2.12
C SER A 53 14.94 42.58 -0.90
N PRO A 54 15.05 41.25 -0.75
CA PRO A 54 14.69 40.62 0.52
C PRO A 54 15.76 40.90 1.57
N VAL A 55 15.28 41.36 2.72
CA VAL A 55 16.03 41.57 3.97
C VAL A 55 16.27 40.21 4.61
N ALA A 56 17.53 39.96 5.00
CA ALA A 56 17.92 38.79 5.77
C ALA A 56 17.23 38.76 7.14
N VAL A 57 16.63 37.63 7.49
CA VAL A 57 16.10 37.37 8.84
C VAL A 57 16.89 36.20 9.44
N GLY A 58 17.37 36.42 10.66
CA GLY A 58 18.44 35.67 11.30
C GLY A 58 18.12 34.23 11.69
N ALA A 59 19.23 33.51 11.91
CA ALA A 59 19.34 32.12 12.28
C ALA A 59 18.58 31.73 13.57
N GLY A 60 17.82 30.65 13.49
CA GLY A 60 17.47 29.77 14.61
C GLY A 60 18.32 28.49 14.54
N PRO A 61 18.59 27.80 15.66
CA PRO A 61 19.67 26.83 15.74
C PRO A 61 19.38 25.62 14.87
N ALA A 62 20.33 25.30 13.99
CA ALA A 62 20.41 24.01 13.33
C ALA A 62 20.51 22.92 14.41
N ALA A 63 19.54 22.01 14.44
CA ALA A 63 19.66 20.79 15.20
C ALA A 63 20.91 20.04 14.73
N ALA A 64 21.75 19.66 15.69
CA ALA A 64 23.10 19.17 15.49
C ALA A 64 23.16 17.99 14.50
N ALA A 65 24.04 18.11 13.50
CA ALA A 65 24.56 16.97 12.77
C ALA A 65 25.56 16.21 13.65
N PRO A 66 25.51 14.86 13.73
CA PRO A 66 26.65 14.10 14.17
C PRO A 66 27.63 13.95 12.99
N VAL A 67 28.89 14.34 13.20
CA VAL A 67 30.02 13.93 12.36
C VAL A 67 30.83 12.88 13.11
N ALA A 68 30.92 11.69 12.51
CA ALA A 68 31.99 10.67 12.54
C ALA A 68 31.31 9.32 12.27
N GLY A 69 31.72 8.44 11.37
CA GLY A 69 32.90 8.30 10.52
C GLY A 69 32.82 6.88 9.92
N LEU A 70 33.53 6.65 8.82
CA LEU A 70 33.66 5.38 8.08
C LEU A 70 33.54 4.14 9.00
N ASP A 71 32.38 3.49 8.91
CA ASP A 71 31.54 2.96 9.99
C ASP A 71 32.15 1.98 11.02
N GLY A 72 32.58 2.53 12.16
CA GLY A 72 32.71 1.83 13.45
C GLY A 72 31.36 1.56 14.12
N ARG A 73 30.47 0.79 13.47
CA ARG A 73 29.20 0.38 14.10
C ARG A 73 29.50 -0.60 15.24
N PRO A 74 29.00 -0.39 16.47
CA PRO A 74 29.06 -1.43 17.48
C PRO A 74 28.31 -2.66 16.96
N ALA A 75 28.92 -3.84 17.07
CA ALA A 75 28.38 -5.13 16.60
C ALA A 75 27.02 -5.54 17.21
N THR A 76 26.44 -4.69 18.07
CA THR A 76 25.24 -4.91 18.87
C THR A 76 24.02 -4.10 18.42
N ALA A 77 24.17 -3.13 17.50
CA ALA A 77 23.03 -2.39 16.97
C ALA A 77 22.33 -3.20 15.86
N LYS A 78 21.05 -3.56 16.07
CA LYS A 78 20.24 -4.22 15.02
C LYS A 78 20.25 -3.35 13.76
N GLN A 79 20.35 -3.97 12.58
CA GLN A 79 20.30 -3.27 11.29
C GLN A 79 19.02 -2.41 11.18
N PRO A 80 19.05 -1.29 10.44
CA PRO A 80 17.89 -0.40 10.36
C PRO A 80 16.79 -0.95 9.47
N ILE A 81 15.55 -0.47 9.70
CA ILE A 81 14.51 -0.44 8.67
C ILE A 81 14.74 0.80 7.81
N ILE A 82 14.72 0.65 6.49
CA ILE A 82 14.83 1.80 5.58
C ILE A 82 13.43 2.29 5.22
N VAL A 83 13.16 3.56 5.51
CA VAL A 83 11.94 4.24 5.07
C VAL A 83 12.25 5.00 3.79
N ILE A 84 11.59 4.62 2.70
CA ILE A 84 11.62 5.34 1.43
C ILE A 84 10.47 6.34 1.44
N ASP A 85 10.81 7.62 1.59
CA ASP A 85 9.88 8.75 1.58
C ASP A 85 9.56 9.17 0.15
N ASN A 86 8.28 9.07 -0.22
CA ASN A 86 7.76 9.55 -1.50
C ASN A 86 7.22 10.98 -1.39
N TYR A 87 7.88 11.83 -0.61
CA TYR A 87 7.56 13.26 -0.42
C TYR A 87 6.16 13.51 0.16
N ASP A 88 5.75 12.68 1.13
CA ASP A 88 4.43 12.80 1.76
C ASP A 88 4.51 13.45 3.15
N SER A 89 3.57 14.36 3.42
CA SER A 89 3.49 15.02 4.73
C SER A 89 3.23 14.06 5.89
N PHE A 90 2.64 12.89 5.63
CA PHE A 90 2.33 11.87 6.62
C PHE A 90 3.53 10.96 6.92
N THR A 91 4.60 10.98 6.12
CA THR A 91 5.83 10.21 6.42
C THR A 91 6.39 10.51 7.81
N TYR A 92 6.28 11.77 8.25
CA TYR A 92 6.67 12.17 9.61
C TYR A 92 5.91 11.38 10.70
N ASN A 93 4.61 11.15 10.52
CA ASN A 93 3.80 10.43 11.50
C ASN A 93 4.16 8.94 11.55
N LEU A 94 4.47 8.33 10.40
CA LEU A 94 5.01 6.95 10.36
C LEU A 94 6.32 6.87 11.16
N CYS A 95 7.25 7.80 10.89
CA CYS A 95 8.53 7.86 11.59
C CYS A 95 8.37 8.14 13.09
N GLN A 96 7.41 8.99 13.48
CA GLN A 96 7.08 9.23 14.88
C GLN A 96 6.61 7.94 15.57
N TYR A 97 5.70 7.18 14.96
CA TYR A 97 5.25 5.90 15.53
C TYR A 97 6.39 4.88 15.64
N MET A 98 7.26 4.80 14.64
CA MET A 98 8.45 3.95 14.69
C MET A 98 9.41 4.37 15.82
N GLY A 99 9.62 5.68 16.01
CA GLY A 99 10.45 6.22 17.10
C GLY A 99 9.86 5.96 18.49
N GLU A 100 8.55 6.14 18.65
CA GLU A 100 7.83 5.84 19.90
C GLU A 100 7.84 4.34 20.25
N LEU A 101 7.94 3.47 19.24
CA LEU A 101 8.13 2.03 19.39
C LEU A 101 9.60 1.63 19.63
N GLY A 102 10.54 2.58 19.60
CA GLY A 102 11.96 2.33 19.79
C GLY A 102 12.62 1.58 18.63
N LEU A 103 12.06 1.67 17.42
CA LEU A 103 12.60 0.98 16.25
C LEU A 103 13.84 1.70 15.71
N ASN A 104 14.83 0.93 15.25
CA ASN A 104 15.97 1.51 14.51
C ASN A 104 15.58 1.68 13.04
N PHE A 105 15.56 2.92 12.55
CA PHE A 105 15.23 3.22 11.16
C PHE A 105 16.02 4.40 10.60
N GLU A 106 16.19 4.42 9.29
CA GLU A 106 16.77 5.54 8.54
C GLU A 106 15.77 5.95 7.44
N VAL A 107 15.64 7.24 7.19
CA VAL A 107 14.69 7.80 6.21
C VAL A 107 15.47 8.40 5.05
N TYR A 108 15.05 8.08 3.84
CA TYR A 108 15.62 8.59 2.60
C TYR A 108 14.51 8.91 1.62
N ARG A 109 14.66 10.00 0.87
CA ARG A 109 13.75 10.28 -0.23
C ARG A 109 13.97 9.29 -1.37
N ASN A 110 12.92 9.07 -2.15
CA ASN A 110 12.91 8.08 -3.23
C ASN A 110 13.91 8.34 -4.38
N ASP A 111 14.58 9.49 -4.36
CA ASP A 111 15.59 9.95 -5.33
C ASP A 111 16.99 10.14 -4.71
N GLU A 112 17.14 9.94 -3.39
CA GLU A 112 18.40 10.12 -2.67
C GLU A 112 19.29 8.86 -2.64
N LEU A 113 18.72 7.69 -2.96
CA LEU A 113 19.42 6.41 -2.94
C LEU A 113 19.25 5.67 -4.27
N THR A 114 20.27 4.90 -4.64
CA THR A 114 20.13 3.83 -5.63
C THR A 114 19.75 2.51 -4.95
N ILE A 115 19.27 1.52 -5.72
CA ILE A 115 19.03 0.17 -5.20
C ILE A 115 20.32 -0.42 -4.62
N GLU A 116 21.47 -0.18 -5.24
CA GLU A 116 22.77 -0.61 -4.76
C GLU A 116 23.15 0.03 -3.41
N ASP A 117 22.78 1.29 -3.19
CA ASP A 117 22.95 1.94 -1.88
C ASP A 117 22.10 1.25 -0.81
N VAL A 118 20.84 0.96 -1.11
CA VAL A 118 19.95 0.23 -0.19
C VAL A 118 20.52 -1.15 0.13
N LYS A 119 21.01 -1.90 -0.88
CA LYS A 119 21.68 -3.19 -0.68
C LYS A 119 22.89 -3.06 0.26
N ARG A 120 23.75 -2.05 0.06
CA ARG A 120 24.94 -1.81 0.91
C ARG A 120 24.60 -1.48 2.35
N LYS A 121 23.45 -0.84 2.59
CA LYS A 121 22.98 -0.54 3.95
C LYS A 121 22.54 -1.79 4.73
N ASN A 122 22.29 -2.90 4.03
CA ASN A 122 21.88 -4.18 4.61
C ASN A 122 20.68 -4.05 5.57
N PRO A 123 19.56 -3.44 5.11
CA PRO A 123 18.42 -3.22 5.98
C PRO A 123 17.70 -4.53 6.30
N ARG A 124 17.12 -4.60 7.49
CA ARG A 124 16.31 -5.76 7.89
C ARG A 124 14.88 -5.71 7.37
N GLY A 125 14.44 -4.54 6.91
CA GLY A 125 13.14 -4.33 6.29
C GLY A 125 13.09 -2.98 5.59
N ILE A 126 12.13 -2.82 4.69
CA ILE A 126 11.89 -1.58 3.94
C ILE A 126 10.44 -1.18 4.14
N LEU A 127 10.21 0.10 4.44
CA LEU A 127 8.91 0.72 4.47
C LEU A 127 8.82 1.71 3.31
N ILE A 128 7.84 1.55 2.42
CA ILE A 128 7.57 2.50 1.33
C ILE A 128 6.41 3.38 1.78
N SER A 129 6.67 4.67 1.95
CA SER A 129 5.68 5.61 2.48
C SER A 129 4.57 5.92 1.47
N PRO A 130 3.48 6.58 1.90
CA PRO A 130 2.56 7.28 1.00
C PRO A 130 3.30 8.33 0.15
N GLY A 131 2.64 8.81 -0.88
CA GLY A 131 3.15 9.85 -1.79
C GLY A 131 2.03 10.41 -2.67
N PRO A 132 2.21 11.62 -3.23
CA PRO A 132 1.38 12.11 -4.31
C PRO A 132 1.70 11.38 -5.63
N GLY A 133 0.87 11.57 -6.64
CA GLY A 133 1.14 11.09 -8.01
C GLY A 133 0.74 9.63 -8.23
N GLU A 134 1.42 8.97 -9.18
CA GLU A 134 1.27 7.56 -9.53
C GLU A 134 2.57 6.78 -9.18
N PRO A 135 2.56 5.44 -9.08
CA PRO A 135 3.78 4.71 -8.73
C PRO A 135 4.96 4.93 -9.69
N GLN A 136 4.72 5.32 -10.95
CA GLN A 136 5.78 5.64 -11.90
C GLN A 136 6.57 6.89 -11.49
N ASP A 137 5.99 7.76 -10.66
CA ASP A 137 6.63 8.96 -10.13
C ASP A 137 7.39 8.70 -8.81
N SER A 138 7.33 7.48 -8.28
CA SER A 138 7.80 7.13 -6.92
C SER A 138 9.30 6.80 -6.81
N GLY A 139 10.12 7.29 -7.75
CA GLY A 139 11.56 7.07 -7.76
C GLY A 139 11.94 5.59 -7.69
N ILE A 140 12.80 5.21 -6.74
CA ILE A 140 13.25 3.81 -6.59
C ILE A 140 12.19 2.86 -6.00
N SER A 141 11.01 3.32 -5.58
CA SER A 141 10.06 2.51 -4.82
C SER A 141 9.55 1.29 -5.61
N LEU A 142 9.17 1.47 -6.87
CA LEU A 142 8.72 0.36 -7.73
C LEU A 142 9.85 -0.67 -7.94
N GLN A 143 11.05 -0.18 -8.27
CA GLN A 143 12.24 -1.02 -8.47
C GLN A 143 12.63 -1.76 -7.18
N THR A 144 12.42 -1.14 -6.01
CA THR A 144 12.68 -1.74 -4.70
C THR A 144 11.81 -2.97 -4.47
N VAL A 145 10.52 -2.91 -4.84
CA VAL A 145 9.63 -4.08 -4.75
C VAL A 145 10.14 -5.23 -5.63
N LEU A 146 10.54 -4.93 -6.87
CA LEU A 146 10.98 -5.93 -7.84
C LEU A 146 12.33 -6.57 -7.46
N GLU A 147 13.32 -5.76 -7.10
CA GLU A 147 14.69 -6.22 -6.91
C GLU A 147 15.02 -6.64 -5.47
N LEU A 148 14.45 -5.95 -4.48
CA LEU A 148 14.76 -6.20 -3.06
C LEU A 148 13.66 -7.01 -2.38
N GLY A 149 12.42 -6.93 -2.86
CA GLY A 149 11.29 -7.68 -2.33
C GLY A 149 11.54 -9.19 -2.23
N PRO A 150 12.23 -9.87 -3.16
CA PRO A 150 12.51 -11.30 -3.02
C PRO A 150 13.34 -11.69 -1.78
N THR A 151 14.12 -10.75 -1.21
CA THR A 151 15.10 -11.04 -0.14
C THR A 151 14.84 -10.29 1.16
N ILE A 152 14.25 -9.08 1.07
CA ILE A 152 14.05 -8.15 2.19
C ILE A 152 12.54 -7.95 2.44
N PRO A 153 12.07 -8.00 3.71
CA PRO A 153 10.71 -7.62 4.08
C PRO A 153 10.32 -6.22 3.59
N ILE A 154 9.15 -6.09 2.96
CA ILE A 154 8.63 -4.80 2.46
C ILE A 154 7.24 -4.54 3.05
N PHE A 155 7.04 -3.34 3.59
CA PHE A 155 5.73 -2.82 3.96
C PHE A 155 5.41 -1.54 3.18
N GLY A 156 4.42 -1.60 2.29
CA GLY A 156 3.95 -0.44 1.51
C GLY A 156 2.71 0.21 2.10
N VAL A 157 2.69 1.54 2.22
CA VAL A 157 1.51 2.29 2.69
C VAL A 157 0.99 3.19 1.58
N CYS A 158 -0.31 3.11 1.29
CA CYS A 158 -1.00 3.87 0.24
C CYS A 158 -0.29 3.73 -1.12
N MET A 159 0.50 4.73 -1.54
CA MET A 159 1.37 4.66 -2.72
C MET A 159 2.30 3.43 -2.69
N GLY A 160 2.81 3.04 -1.50
CA GLY A 160 3.63 1.84 -1.37
C GLY A 160 2.89 0.54 -1.73
N LEU A 161 1.61 0.42 -1.39
CA LEU A 161 0.80 -0.73 -1.86
C LEU A 161 0.56 -0.64 -3.38
N GLN A 162 0.36 0.55 -3.92
CA GLN A 162 0.19 0.74 -5.36
C GLN A 162 1.47 0.34 -6.13
N CYS A 163 2.65 0.68 -5.61
CA CYS A 163 3.93 0.18 -6.14
C CYS A 163 3.98 -1.35 -6.11
N ILE A 164 3.50 -1.99 -5.03
CA ILE A 164 3.43 -3.46 -4.96
C ILE A 164 2.48 -4.02 -6.01
N GLY A 165 1.27 -3.47 -6.13
CA GLY A 165 0.30 -3.90 -7.14
C GLY A 165 0.86 -3.80 -8.56
N GLU A 166 1.45 -2.65 -8.88
CA GLU A 166 2.01 -2.38 -10.20
C GLU A 166 3.24 -3.23 -10.52
N ALA A 167 4.15 -3.42 -9.57
CA ALA A 167 5.33 -4.27 -9.74
C ALA A 167 4.97 -5.68 -10.20
N PHE A 168 3.79 -6.18 -9.82
CA PHE A 168 3.31 -7.50 -10.20
C PHE A 168 2.24 -7.47 -11.30
N GLY A 169 2.07 -6.35 -11.99
CA GLY A 169 1.23 -6.24 -13.20
C GLY A 169 -0.19 -5.74 -12.99
N GLY A 170 -0.55 -5.34 -11.77
CA GLY A 170 -1.82 -4.68 -11.49
C GLY A 170 -1.86 -3.26 -12.06
N LYS A 171 -3.02 -2.81 -12.55
CA LYS A 171 -3.18 -1.42 -12.97
C LYS A 171 -3.59 -0.54 -11.80
N ILE A 172 -3.06 0.68 -11.79
CA ILE A 172 -3.48 1.72 -10.86
C ILE A 172 -4.46 2.64 -11.54
N ILE A 173 -5.68 2.71 -10.99
CA ILE A 173 -6.77 3.51 -11.55
C ILE A 173 -7.29 4.50 -10.52
N ARG A 174 -8.05 5.49 -10.99
CA ARG A 174 -8.83 6.35 -10.10
C ARG A 174 -9.81 5.51 -9.30
N ALA A 175 -9.90 5.80 -7.99
CA ALA A 175 -10.83 5.11 -7.11
C ALA A 175 -12.27 5.22 -7.66
N PRO A 176 -12.99 4.10 -7.88
CA PRO A 176 -14.34 4.11 -8.44
C PRO A 176 -15.32 4.96 -7.62
N SER A 177 -15.12 4.98 -6.30
CA SER A 177 -15.87 5.77 -5.34
C SER A 177 -15.55 7.28 -5.33
N GLY A 178 -14.64 7.74 -6.21
CA GLY A 178 -14.09 9.10 -6.20
C GLY A 178 -12.98 9.30 -5.17
N VAL A 179 -12.49 10.54 -5.07
CA VAL A 179 -11.41 10.93 -4.16
C VAL A 179 -11.84 10.77 -2.70
N MET A 180 -10.98 10.12 -1.91
CA MET A 180 -11.24 9.82 -0.51
C MET A 180 -10.16 10.50 0.32
N HIS A 181 -10.47 11.65 0.92
CA HIS A 181 -9.52 12.43 1.72
C HIS A 181 -10.11 12.72 3.10
N GLY A 182 -9.43 12.27 4.16
CA GLY A 182 -9.86 12.48 5.55
C GLY A 182 -11.12 11.71 5.94
N LYS A 183 -11.42 10.61 5.25
CA LYS A 183 -12.58 9.76 5.56
C LYS A 183 -12.16 8.53 6.34
N SER A 184 -13.01 8.09 7.26
CA SER A 184 -12.89 6.78 7.90
C SER A 184 -13.69 5.74 7.13
N SER A 185 -13.25 4.48 7.17
CA SER A 185 -14.04 3.35 6.67
C SER A 185 -13.78 2.12 7.56
N PRO A 186 -14.80 1.26 7.77
CA PRO A 186 -14.58 -0.07 8.32
C PRO A 186 -13.80 -0.91 7.30
N VAL A 187 -12.70 -1.52 7.75
CA VAL A 187 -11.86 -2.41 6.95
C VAL A 187 -11.93 -3.80 7.55
N TYR A 188 -12.35 -4.76 6.72
CA TYR A 188 -12.37 -6.18 7.01
C TYR A 188 -11.05 -6.79 6.56
N TYR A 189 -10.60 -7.85 7.22
CA TYR A 189 -9.40 -8.57 6.80
C TYR A 189 -9.54 -10.08 7.00
N ASP A 190 -8.73 -10.83 6.24
CA ASP A 190 -8.58 -12.26 6.43
C ASP A 190 -7.63 -12.53 7.60
N GLU A 191 -8.11 -13.21 8.63
CA GLU A 191 -7.36 -13.42 9.88
C GLU A 191 -6.10 -14.27 9.71
N GLU A 192 -6.07 -15.17 8.72
CA GLU A 192 -4.94 -16.06 8.46
C GLU A 192 -3.94 -15.42 7.47
N LEU A 193 -4.44 -14.88 6.36
CA LEU A 193 -3.60 -14.26 5.33
C LEU A 193 -3.02 -12.92 5.83
N GLY A 194 -3.82 -12.15 6.56
CA GLY A 194 -3.48 -10.81 7.07
C GLY A 194 -2.79 -10.80 8.43
N LYS A 195 -2.60 -11.97 9.07
CA LYS A 195 -2.06 -12.10 10.44
C LYS A 195 -0.79 -11.28 10.67
N ALA A 196 0.13 -11.27 9.71
CA ALA A 196 1.41 -10.58 9.86
C ALA A 196 1.28 -9.07 10.12
N LEU A 197 0.23 -8.41 9.62
CA LEU A 197 -0.03 -6.98 9.86
C LEU A 197 -1.17 -6.75 10.84
N PHE A 198 -2.19 -7.61 10.85
CA PHE A 198 -3.46 -7.36 11.55
C PHE A 198 -3.65 -8.19 12.83
N ASP A 199 -2.62 -8.90 13.29
CA ASP A 199 -2.72 -9.69 14.53
C ASP A 199 -3.21 -8.84 15.72
N GLY A 200 -4.29 -9.33 16.34
CA GLY A 200 -4.96 -8.72 17.49
C GLY A 200 -5.74 -7.43 17.19
N LEU A 201 -5.99 -7.05 15.94
CA LEU A 201 -6.92 -5.95 15.61
C LEU A 201 -8.38 -6.44 15.69
N PRO A 202 -9.37 -5.54 15.87
CA PRO A 202 -10.77 -5.90 15.67
C PRO A 202 -11.07 -6.12 14.18
N ASN A 203 -12.05 -6.96 13.87
CA ASN A 203 -12.46 -7.25 12.49
C ASN A 203 -13.97 -7.01 12.32
N PRO A 204 -14.41 -5.91 11.69
CA PRO A 204 -13.60 -4.87 11.05
C PRO A 204 -12.93 -3.91 12.05
N PHE A 205 -11.89 -3.20 11.60
CA PHE A 205 -11.31 -2.04 12.30
C PHE A 205 -11.56 -0.75 11.53
N THR A 206 -11.45 0.39 12.21
CA THR A 206 -11.58 1.71 11.56
C THR A 206 -10.23 2.15 10.98
N ALA A 207 -10.23 2.51 9.68
CA ALA A 207 -9.05 3.00 8.99
C ALA A 207 -9.30 4.31 8.24
N ALA A 208 -8.26 5.14 8.18
CA ALA A 208 -8.27 6.42 7.49
C ALA A 208 -7.92 6.29 6.01
N ARG A 209 -8.62 7.03 5.15
CA ARG A 209 -8.45 6.99 3.71
C ARG A 209 -8.14 8.37 3.15
N TYR A 210 -7.03 8.44 2.42
CA TYR A 210 -6.53 9.66 1.76
C TYR A 210 -6.20 9.49 0.27
N HIS A 211 -6.55 8.34 -0.31
CA HIS A 211 -6.14 7.96 -1.65
C HIS A 211 -7.14 8.41 -2.73
N SER A 212 -6.60 8.76 -3.90
CA SER A 212 -7.37 9.02 -5.13
C SER A 212 -7.21 7.93 -6.18
N LEU A 213 -6.23 7.05 -5.97
CA LEU A 213 -5.88 5.92 -6.80
C LEU A 213 -5.98 4.62 -6.00
N VAL A 214 -6.20 3.51 -6.69
CA VAL A 214 -6.30 2.16 -6.14
C VAL A 214 -5.79 1.15 -7.16
N ILE A 215 -5.47 -0.06 -6.70
CA ILE A 215 -5.27 -1.20 -7.60
C ILE A 215 -6.64 -1.58 -8.19
N GLU A 216 -6.73 -1.67 -9.51
CA GLU A 216 -7.93 -2.12 -10.22
C GLU A 216 -8.24 -3.58 -9.89
N GLU A 217 -9.49 -3.88 -9.57
CA GLU A 217 -9.92 -5.23 -9.17
C GLU A 217 -9.79 -6.21 -10.36
N GLU A 218 -10.20 -5.78 -11.55
CA GLU A 218 -10.23 -6.58 -12.77
C GLU A 218 -8.83 -6.98 -13.26
N THR A 219 -7.81 -6.19 -12.92
CA THR A 219 -6.42 -6.47 -13.26
C THR A 219 -5.58 -6.80 -12.03
N PHE A 220 -6.21 -7.08 -10.88
CA PHE A 220 -5.48 -7.48 -9.69
C PHE A 220 -4.65 -8.74 -10.00
N PRO A 221 -3.32 -8.73 -9.73
CA PRO A 221 -2.42 -9.79 -10.18
C PRO A 221 -2.51 -11.02 -9.28
N HIS A 222 -3.60 -11.79 -9.45
CA HIS A 222 -3.92 -12.95 -8.62
C HIS A 222 -2.90 -14.09 -8.71
N ASP A 223 -2.01 -14.12 -9.69
CA ASP A 223 -0.92 -15.07 -9.78
C ASP A 223 0.22 -14.75 -8.79
N ALA A 224 0.43 -13.47 -8.48
CA ALA A 224 1.48 -13.00 -7.59
C ALA A 224 0.98 -12.56 -6.21
N LEU A 225 -0.19 -11.92 -6.12
CA LEU A 225 -0.73 -11.29 -4.93
C LEU A 225 -2.01 -11.95 -4.40
N GLU A 226 -2.24 -11.80 -3.10
CA GLU A 226 -3.47 -12.13 -2.39
C GLU A 226 -3.98 -10.87 -1.69
N ALA A 227 -5.24 -10.50 -1.90
CA ALA A 227 -5.88 -9.46 -1.10
C ALA A 227 -6.03 -9.98 0.35
N THR A 228 -5.65 -9.16 1.31
CA THR A 228 -5.69 -9.51 2.75
C THR A 228 -6.64 -8.63 3.55
N ALA A 229 -7.07 -7.50 2.99
CA ALA A 229 -8.11 -6.65 3.58
C ALA A 229 -8.93 -5.94 2.50
N TRP A 230 -10.18 -5.60 2.81
CA TRP A 230 -11.12 -4.92 1.91
C TRP A 230 -12.16 -4.09 2.69
N THR A 231 -12.81 -3.14 2.01
CA THR A 231 -14.03 -2.49 2.52
C THR A 231 -15.28 -3.28 2.12
N GLU A 232 -16.44 -2.92 2.69
CA GLU A 232 -17.72 -3.59 2.43
C GLU A 232 -18.11 -3.63 0.94
N ASP A 233 -17.70 -2.63 0.16
CA ASP A 233 -17.91 -2.54 -1.28
C ASP A 233 -16.88 -3.33 -2.11
N GLY A 234 -16.01 -4.11 -1.47
CA GLY A 234 -15.03 -4.98 -2.13
C GLY A 234 -13.71 -4.30 -2.48
N LEU A 235 -13.56 -3.00 -2.24
CA LEU A 235 -12.31 -2.30 -2.56
C LEU A 235 -11.14 -2.85 -1.73
N ILE A 236 -10.07 -3.25 -2.43
CA ILE A 236 -8.86 -3.83 -1.84
C ILE A 236 -8.17 -2.80 -0.95
N MET A 237 -8.02 -3.16 0.32
CA MET A 237 -7.42 -2.33 1.37
C MET A 237 -6.06 -2.84 1.85
N ALA A 238 -5.71 -4.08 1.55
CA ALA A 238 -4.38 -4.62 1.77
C ALA A 238 -4.13 -5.83 0.87
N ALA A 239 -2.85 -6.07 0.58
CA ALA A 239 -2.43 -7.26 -0.14
C ALA A 239 -1.06 -7.75 0.34
N ARG A 240 -0.77 -9.01 0.04
CA ARG A 240 0.56 -9.61 0.22
C ARG A 240 0.96 -10.43 -0.99
N HIS A 241 2.25 -10.64 -1.18
CA HIS A 241 2.76 -11.55 -2.20
C HIS A 241 2.65 -13.03 -1.78
N LYS A 242 2.25 -13.91 -2.70
CA LYS A 242 2.05 -15.36 -2.47
C LYS A 242 3.33 -16.10 -2.11
N LYS A 243 4.37 -15.93 -2.93
CA LYS A 243 5.70 -16.53 -2.73
C LYS A 243 6.51 -15.81 -1.64
N TYR A 244 6.75 -14.52 -1.81
CA TYR A 244 7.49 -13.69 -0.86
C TYR A 244 6.53 -13.06 0.15
N LYS A 245 5.98 -13.87 1.06
CA LYS A 245 4.93 -13.45 2.02
C LYS A 245 5.28 -12.23 2.87
N HIS A 246 6.56 -11.87 2.90
CA HIS A 246 7.07 -10.68 3.57
C HIS A 246 6.97 -9.38 2.77
N ILE A 247 6.47 -9.42 1.53
CA ILE A 247 6.05 -8.24 0.77
C ILE A 247 4.57 -8.04 1.04
N GLN A 248 4.22 -6.96 1.74
CA GLN A 248 2.86 -6.64 2.14
C GLN A 248 2.59 -5.15 2.02
N GLY A 249 1.33 -4.76 1.89
CA GLY A 249 0.99 -3.34 1.91
C GLY A 249 -0.48 -3.08 2.23
N VAL A 250 -0.78 -1.83 2.58
CA VAL A 250 -2.11 -1.33 2.93
C VAL A 250 -2.46 -0.10 2.11
N GLN A 251 -3.72 0.04 1.70
CA GLN A 251 -4.22 1.18 0.94
C GLN A 251 -4.59 2.37 1.83
N PHE A 252 -4.98 2.09 3.08
CA PHE A 252 -5.30 3.07 4.10
C PHE A 252 -4.03 3.59 4.80
N HIS A 253 -4.21 4.60 5.65
CA HIS A 253 -3.12 5.30 6.33
C HIS A 253 -3.06 4.91 7.82
N PRO A 254 -2.22 3.94 8.24
CA PRO A 254 -2.04 3.58 9.64
C PRO A 254 -1.47 4.74 10.46
N GLU A 255 -0.76 5.69 9.87
CA GLU A 255 -0.18 6.84 10.55
C GLU A 255 -1.16 7.98 10.84
N SER A 256 -2.40 7.87 10.35
CA SER A 256 -3.44 8.84 10.65
C SER A 256 -4.04 8.61 12.02
N ILE A 257 -4.32 9.70 12.73
CA ILE A 257 -5.07 9.67 14.00
C ILE A 257 -6.48 9.05 13.87
N ILE A 258 -7.02 9.00 12.64
CA ILE A 258 -8.31 8.36 12.33
C ILE A 258 -8.21 6.83 12.33
N THR A 259 -6.98 6.26 12.31
CA THR A 259 -6.72 4.81 12.40
C THR A 259 -6.17 4.47 13.79
N PRO A 260 -7.00 4.13 14.80
CA PRO A 260 -6.53 3.93 16.17
C PRO A 260 -5.49 2.81 16.31
N GLU A 261 -5.60 1.79 15.47
CA GLU A 261 -4.73 0.61 15.47
C GLU A 261 -3.42 0.81 14.69
N GLY A 262 -3.19 2.01 14.17
CA GLY A 262 -2.08 2.35 13.29
C GLY A 262 -0.70 1.93 13.80
N LYS A 263 -0.38 2.33 15.03
CA LYS A 263 0.88 1.98 15.69
C LYS A 263 1.03 0.46 15.89
N LYS A 264 -0.07 -0.25 16.14
CA LYS A 264 -0.07 -1.71 16.30
C LYS A 264 0.26 -2.41 14.98
N ILE A 265 -0.23 -1.91 13.85
CA ILE A 265 0.12 -2.42 12.51
C ILE A 265 1.62 -2.30 12.25
N ILE A 266 2.22 -1.14 12.56
CA ILE A 266 3.68 -0.92 12.42
C ILE A 266 4.46 -1.88 13.33
N LEU A 267 4.01 -2.06 14.57
CA LEU A 267 4.61 -3.00 15.51
C LEU A 267 4.51 -4.45 15.00
N ASN A 268 3.38 -4.84 14.41
CA ASN A 268 3.18 -6.17 13.86
C ASN A 268 4.13 -6.44 12.69
N PHE A 269 4.32 -5.48 11.78
CA PHE A 269 5.34 -5.57 10.73
C PHE A 269 6.74 -5.78 11.32
N TYR A 270 7.12 -5.01 12.34
CA TYR A 270 8.41 -5.16 13.01
C TYR A 270 8.58 -6.56 13.66
N LYS A 271 7.57 -7.04 14.37
CA LYS A 271 7.59 -8.39 14.98
C LYS A 271 7.71 -9.48 13.93
N PHE A 272 7.04 -9.29 12.78
CA PHE A 272 7.12 -10.21 11.67
C PHE A 272 8.54 -10.28 11.07
N ILE A 273 9.26 -9.16 10.99
CA ILE A 273 10.71 -9.16 10.64
C ILE A 273 11.51 -10.01 11.64
N GLU A 274 11.30 -9.80 12.95
CA GLU A 274 12.01 -10.57 13.99
C GLU A 274 11.74 -12.07 13.90
N GLU A 275 10.52 -12.46 13.55
CA GLU A 275 10.16 -13.87 13.36
C GLU A 275 10.88 -14.48 12.15
N LEU A 276 10.95 -13.77 11.02
CA LEU A 276 11.71 -14.23 9.84
C LEU A 276 13.20 -14.38 10.14
N GLU A 277 13.78 -13.49 10.93
CA GLU A 277 15.20 -13.59 11.34
C GLU A 277 15.45 -14.83 12.20
N LYS A 278 14.55 -15.13 13.16
CA LYS A 278 14.64 -16.34 13.98
C LYS A 278 14.56 -17.62 13.16
N GLN A 279 13.73 -17.64 12.12
CA GLN A 279 13.59 -18.80 11.23
C GLN A 279 14.80 -19.02 10.32
N ARG A 280 15.64 -18.00 10.13
CA ARG A 280 16.88 -18.06 9.34
C ARG A 280 18.12 -18.36 10.20
N SER A 281 18.00 -18.28 11.53
CA SER A 281 19.07 -18.49 12.52
C SER A 281 19.15 -19.96 12.93
#